data_AF-A0A519FY85-F1
#
_entry.id   AF-A0A519FY85-F1
#
_cell.length_a   1.000
_cell.length_b   1.000
_cell.length_c   1.000
_cell.angle_alpha   90.00
_cell.angle_beta   90.00
_cell.angle_gamma   90.00
#
_symmetry.space_group_name_H-M   'P 1'
#
loop_
_entity.id
_entity.type
_entity.pdbx_description
1 polymer ?
#
loop_
_entity_poly.entity_id
_entity_poly.type
_entity_poly.pdbx_seq_one_letter_code
_entity_poly.pdbx_strand_id
1 'polypeptide(L)'
;MDIISVSTAAYIVAALLFILSLAGLSAHESAKNGLTYGIVGMAVALVATVVLVIDQNSDFGSGATIPLMLIAVAVGAVIGLWRARIVEMTGMPELIAALHSFVGLAAVLIGVNGHLEGSHYVDGALNNIHEGEVAIGIFIGAVTFTGSIVANLKLSGKMKSDPLMLPGKNLINVGSLGIFAVLTVVYIAVEEKSAGQNVVLVLLTVLALGLGWHLVASIGGGDMPVVVSMLNSYSGWAAAGIGFSL
;
A
#
# COMPACT_ATOMS: atom_id res chain seq x y z
N MET A 1 -5.07 6.64 -32.36
CA MET A 1 -4.44 6.38 -31.06
C MET A 1 -5.35 5.38 -30.36
N ASP A 2 -4.82 4.22 -30.00
CA ASP A 2 -5.55 3.19 -29.27
C ASP A 2 -5.68 3.56 -27.78
N ILE A 3 -6.58 2.90 -27.06
CA ILE A 3 -6.89 3.27 -25.67
C ILE A 3 -5.67 3.12 -24.75
N ILE A 4 -4.82 2.13 -25.00
CA ILE A 4 -3.61 1.85 -24.23
C ILE A 4 -2.64 3.04 -24.32
N SER A 5 -2.42 3.57 -25.52
CA SER A 5 -1.57 4.75 -25.71
C SER A 5 -2.16 5.99 -25.03
N VAL A 6 -3.48 6.18 -25.07
CA VAL A 6 -4.16 7.30 -24.40
C VAL A 6 -4.02 7.18 -22.88
N SER A 7 -4.24 6.01 -22.31
CA SER A 7 -4.11 5.77 -20.87
C SER A 7 -2.66 5.94 -20.40
N THR A 8 -1.69 5.46 -21.19
CA THR A 8 -0.26 5.66 -20.90
C THR A 8 0.11 7.15 -20.87
N ALA A 9 -0.35 7.92 -21.86
CA ALA A 9 -0.14 9.36 -21.89
C ALA A 9 -0.82 10.06 -20.69
N ALA A 10 -2.03 9.64 -20.31
CA ALA A 10 -2.73 10.16 -19.15
C ALA A 10 -1.99 9.86 -17.84
N TYR A 11 -1.38 8.67 -17.68
CA TYR A 11 -0.55 8.34 -16.53
C TYR A 11 0.71 9.20 -16.44
N ILE A 12 1.37 9.49 -17.57
CA ILE A 12 2.51 10.42 -17.61
C ILE A 12 2.07 11.82 -17.17
N VAL A 13 0.94 12.31 -17.67
CA VAL A 13 0.38 13.60 -17.26
C VAL A 13 0.04 13.62 -15.77
N ALA A 14 -0.59 12.56 -15.26
CA ALA A 14 -0.88 12.43 -13.84
C ALA A 14 0.39 12.42 -12.97
N ALA A 15 1.44 11.71 -13.39
CA ALA A 15 2.73 11.70 -12.71
C ALA A 15 3.36 13.09 -12.63
N LEU A 16 3.34 13.85 -13.75
CA LEU A 16 3.82 15.24 -13.76
C LEU A 16 3.01 16.12 -12.81
N LEU A 17 1.68 15.96 -12.76
CA LEU A 17 0.81 16.68 -11.84
C LEU A 17 1.10 16.33 -10.37
N PHE A 18 1.42 15.07 -10.04
CA PHE A 18 1.84 14.70 -8.69
C PHE A 18 3.20 15.31 -8.31
N ILE A 19 4.15 15.38 -9.24
CA ILE A 19 5.43 16.08 -9.02
C ILE A 19 5.19 17.56 -8.74
N LEU A 20 4.35 18.22 -9.55
CA LEU A 20 3.98 19.63 -9.34
C LEU A 20 3.18 19.83 -8.04
N SER A 21 2.39 18.84 -7.63
CA SER A 21 1.67 18.86 -6.36
C SER A 21 2.63 18.91 -5.17
N LEU A 22 3.63 18.02 -5.15
CA LEU A 22 4.66 18.00 -4.10
C LEU A 22 5.49 19.28 -4.09
N ALA A 23 5.91 19.76 -5.27
CA ALA A 23 6.63 21.02 -5.39
C ALA A 23 5.78 22.20 -4.85
N GLY A 24 4.51 22.26 -5.21
CA GLY A 24 3.58 23.30 -4.77
C GLY A 24 3.29 23.26 -3.27
N LEU A 25 3.22 22.06 -2.66
CA LEU A 25 3.02 21.88 -1.22
C LEU A 25 4.24 22.23 -0.37
N SER A 26 5.43 22.35 -0.98
CA SER A 26 6.67 22.68 -0.25
C SER A 26 6.80 24.16 0.15
N ALA A 27 5.96 25.04 -0.40
CA ALA A 27 5.93 26.47 -0.08
C ALA A 27 4.50 26.96 0.21
N HIS A 28 4.36 27.82 1.22
CA HIS A 28 3.06 28.32 1.67
C HIS A 28 2.30 29.09 0.57
N GLU A 29 3.01 29.87 -0.24
CA GLU A 29 2.43 30.68 -1.32
C GLU A 29 1.77 29.82 -2.41
N SER A 30 2.35 28.65 -2.71
CA SER A 30 1.89 27.74 -3.76
C SER A 30 1.03 26.58 -3.24
N ALA A 31 0.84 26.43 -1.92
CA ALA A 31 0.22 25.25 -1.31
C ALA A 31 -1.19 24.94 -1.88
N LYS A 32 -2.00 25.97 -2.16
CA LYS A 32 -3.33 25.79 -2.77
C LYS A 32 -3.25 25.23 -4.19
N ASN A 33 -2.30 25.73 -5.00
CA ASN A 33 -2.07 25.24 -6.35
C ASN A 33 -1.50 23.82 -6.31
N GLY A 34 -0.58 23.55 -5.38
CA GLY A 34 -0.04 22.20 -5.12
C GLY A 34 -1.15 21.19 -4.82
N LEU A 35 -2.08 21.52 -3.93
CA LEU A 35 -3.26 20.67 -3.67
C LEU A 35 -4.10 20.46 -4.93
N THR A 36 -4.31 21.50 -5.73
CA THR A 36 -5.12 21.43 -6.96
C THR A 36 -4.48 20.50 -7.98
N TYR A 37 -3.16 20.57 -8.18
CA TYR A 37 -2.45 19.64 -9.06
C TYR A 37 -2.61 18.18 -8.61
N GLY A 38 -2.57 17.92 -7.30
CA GLY A 38 -2.79 16.58 -6.75
C GLY A 38 -4.21 16.06 -7.02
N ILE A 39 -5.23 16.90 -6.84
CA ILE A 39 -6.63 16.55 -7.11
C ILE A 39 -6.82 16.23 -8.60
N VAL A 40 -6.31 17.08 -9.49
CA VAL A 40 -6.44 16.88 -10.94
C VAL A 40 -5.64 15.65 -11.39
N GLY A 41 -4.42 15.46 -10.89
CA GLY A 41 -3.59 14.29 -11.19
C GLY A 41 -4.27 12.97 -10.81
N MET A 42 -4.83 12.90 -9.60
CA MET A 42 -5.59 11.72 -9.16
C MET A 42 -6.85 11.50 -10.01
N ALA A 43 -7.59 12.55 -10.36
CA ALA A 43 -8.76 12.44 -11.22
C ALA A 43 -8.39 11.90 -12.61
N VAL A 44 -7.31 12.40 -13.23
CA VAL A 44 -6.81 11.92 -14.54
C VAL A 44 -6.43 10.45 -14.47
N ALA A 45 -5.64 10.04 -13.47
CA ALA A 45 -5.21 8.66 -13.30
C ALA A 45 -6.40 7.70 -13.11
N LEU A 46 -7.36 8.06 -12.26
CA LEU A 46 -8.54 7.24 -11.98
C LEU A 46 -9.43 7.10 -13.20
N VAL A 47 -9.72 8.20 -13.92
CA VAL A 47 -10.53 8.16 -15.14
C VAL A 47 -9.84 7.33 -16.22
N ALA A 48 -8.55 7.51 -16.44
CA ALA A 48 -7.80 6.72 -17.43
C ALA A 48 -7.83 5.21 -17.11
N THR A 49 -7.67 4.86 -15.83
CA THR A 49 -7.73 3.46 -15.36
C THR A 49 -9.13 2.87 -15.58
N VAL A 50 -10.18 3.59 -15.19
CA VAL A 50 -11.57 3.12 -15.35
C VAL A 50 -11.92 2.92 -16.82
N VAL A 51 -11.54 3.85 -17.70
CA VAL A 51 -11.79 3.74 -19.14
C VAL A 51 -11.02 2.55 -19.73
N LEU A 52 -9.75 2.38 -19.35
CA LEU A 52 -8.94 1.23 -19.78
C LEU A 52 -9.59 -0.10 -19.38
N VAL A 53 -10.04 -0.20 -18.12
CA VAL A 53 -10.71 -1.40 -17.60
C VAL A 53 -12.03 -1.65 -18.32
N ILE A 54 -12.81 -0.61 -18.64
CA ILE A 54 -14.07 -0.76 -19.40
C ILE A 54 -13.80 -1.30 -20.81
N ASP A 55 -12.77 -0.79 -21.49
CA ASP A 55 -12.41 -1.21 -22.84
C ASP A 55 -11.88 -2.66 -22.87
N GLN A 56 -11.03 -3.02 -21.89
CA GLN A 56 -10.46 -4.36 -21.75
C GLN A 56 -11.43 -5.40 -21.15
N ASN A 57 -12.62 -4.99 -20.68
CA ASN A 57 -13.59 -5.89 -20.04
C ASN A 57 -14.28 -6.88 -20.99
N SER A 58 -13.85 -6.99 -22.25
CA SER A 58 -14.32 -8.00 -23.19
C SER A 58 -14.01 -9.44 -22.75
N ASP A 59 -13.06 -9.65 -21.82
CA ASP A 59 -12.60 -11.00 -21.41
C ASP A 59 -13.00 -11.42 -19.99
N PHE A 60 -13.52 -10.51 -19.15
CA PHE A 60 -14.01 -10.84 -17.82
C PHE A 60 -15.49 -11.24 -17.90
N GLY A 61 -15.75 -12.54 -18.08
CA GLY A 61 -17.06 -13.18 -18.34
C GLY A 61 -18.21 -12.94 -17.33
N SER A 62 -18.13 -11.92 -16.46
CA SER A 62 -19.21 -11.46 -15.62
C SER A 62 -19.40 -9.96 -15.79
N GLY A 63 -20.55 -9.52 -16.34
CA GLY A 63 -20.94 -8.11 -16.41
C GLY A 63 -21.06 -7.40 -15.04
N ALA A 64 -20.71 -8.08 -13.95
CA ALA A 64 -20.66 -7.57 -12.59
C ALA A 64 -19.33 -6.87 -12.21
N THR A 65 -18.22 -7.10 -12.94
CA THR A 65 -16.90 -6.56 -12.58
C THR A 65 -16.89 -5.02 -12.53
N ILE A 66 -17.39 -4.38 -13.59
CA ILE A 66 -17.49 -2.91 -13.67
C ILE A 66 -18.39 -2.34 -12.56
N PRO A 67 -19.64 -2.82 -12.37
CA PRO A 67 -20.47 -2.39 -11.24
C PRO A 67 -19.81 -2.55 -9.87
N LEU A 68 -19.15 -3.69 -9.62
CA LEU A 68 -18.49 -3.95 -8.33
C LEU A 68 -17.34 -2.98 -8.08
N MET A 69 -16.50 -2.72 -9.09
CA MET A 69 -15.42 -1.73 -9.00
C MET A 69 -15.98 -0.33 -8.69
N LEU A 70 -17.00 0.12 -9.43
CA LEU A 70 -17.60 1.45 -9.21
C LEU A 70 -18.22 1.57 -7.81
N ILE A 71 -18.89 0.52 -7.33
CA ILE A 71 -19.44 0.47 -5.97
C ILE A 71 -18.31 0.55 -4.94
N ALA A 72 -17.22 -0.21 -5.10
CA ALA A 72 -16.09 -0.19 -4.17
C ALA A 72 -15.44 1.20 -4.09
N VAL A 73 -15.20 1.85 -5.24
CA VAL A 73 -14.68 3.23 -5.30
C VAL A 73 -15.63 4.21 -4.62
N ALA A 74 -16.94 4.11 -4.91
CA ALA A 74 -17.95 4.98 -4.31
C ALA A 74 -18.02 4.83 -2.79
N VAL A 75 -18.02 3.59 -2.28
CA VAL A 75 -18.04 3.31 -0.84
C VAL A 75 -16.79 3.88 -0.16
N GLY A 76 -15.60 3.63 -0.73
CA GLY A 76 -14.34 4.19 -0.22
C GLY A 76 -14.35 5.72 -0.19
N ALA A 77 -14.80 6.36 -1.27
CA ALA A 77 -14.88 7.81 -1.37
C ALA A 77 -15.87 8.40 -0.35
N VAL A 78 -17.04 7.81 -0.17
CA VAL A 78 -18.05 8.26 0.79
C VAL A 78 -17.52 8.17 2.22
N ILE A 79 -16.96 7.02 2.61
CA ILE A 79 -16.41 6.82 3.97
C ILE A 79 -15.23 7.77 4.21
N GLY A 80 -14.32 7.90 3.25
CA GLY A 80 -13.15 8.78 3.34
C GLY A 80 -13.53 10.25 3.49
N LEU A 81 -14.42 10.75 2.63
CA LEU A 81 -14.90 12.13 2.70
C LEU A 81 -15.70 12.41 3.96
N TRP A 82 -16.52 11.45 4.41
CA TRP A 82 -17.26 11.58 5.66
C TRP A 82 -16.29 11.69 6.84
N ARG A 83 -15.32 10.77 6.95
CA ARG A 83 -14.35 10.79 8.05
C ARG A 83 -13.48 12.03 8.06
N ALA A 84 -12.98 12.47 6.90
CA ALA A 84 -12.16 13.67 6.80
C ALA A 84 -12.89 14.95 7.23
N ARG A 85 -14.22 15.01 7.12
CA ARG A 85 -15.02 16.20 7.49
C ARG A 85 -15.34 16.31 8.98
N ILE A 86 -15.39 15.20 9.69
CA ILE A 86 -15.87 15.18 11.09
C ILE A 86 -14.75 15.09 12.13
N VAL A 87 -13.51 14.82 11.72
CA VAL A 87 -12.38 14.71 12.64
C VAL A 87 -11.88 16.11 13.03
N GLU A 88 -11.66 16.31 14.33
CA GLU A 88 -11.08 17.53 14.88
C GLU A 88 -9.60 17.69 14.46
N MET A 89 -9.11 18.93 14.35
CA MET A 89 -7.72 19.19 13.97
C MET A 89 -6.69 18.57 14.93
N THR A 90 -7.06 18.39 16.20
CA THR A 90 -6.27 17.69 17.23
C THR A 90 -6.16 16.18 16.97
N GLY A 91 -7.17 15.58 16.34
CA GLY A 91 -7.22 14.17 15.94
C GLY A 91 -6.65 13.89 14.55
N MET A 92 -6.10 14.89 13.87
CA MET A 92 -5.47 14.69 12.55
C MET A 92 -4.34 13.64 12.56
N PRO A 93 -3.43 13.60 13.56
CA PRO A 93 -2.36 12.59 13.57
C PRO A 93 -2.87 11.15 13.58
N GLU A 94 -3.92 10.84 14.37
CA GLU A 94 -4.49 9.49 14.42
C GLU A 94 -5.26 9.14 13.14
N LEU A 95 -5.95 10.12 12.53
CA LEU A 95 -6.64 9.91 11.25
C LEU A 95 -5.63 9.61 10.15
N ILE A 96 -4.53 10.36 10.08
CA ILE A 96 -3.45 10.11 9.12
C ILE A 96 -2.86 8.72 9.33
N ALA A 97 -2.59 8.32 10.58
CA ALA A 97 -2.13 6.96 10.88
C ALA A 97 -3.13 5.91 10.37
N ALA A 98 -4.43 6.09 10.63
CA ALA A 98 -5.47 5.17 10.15
C ALA A 98 -5.55 5.11 8.62
N LEU A 99 -5.43 6.23 7.92
CA LEU A 99 -5.47 6.27 6.45
C LEU A 99 -4.33 5.46 5.82
N HIS A 100 -3.13 5.51 6.41
CA HIS A 100 -1.99 4.71 5.96
C HIS A 100 -2.20 3.21 6.15
N SER A 101 -3.03 2.80 7.12
CA SER A 101 -3.38 1.39 7.25
C SER A 101 -4.12 0.88 5.99
N PHE A 102 -5.04 1.67 5.43
CA PHE A 102 -5.74 1.29 4.21
C PHE A 102 -4.81 1.21 3.00
N VAL A 103 -3.79 2.08 2.91
CA VAL A 103 -2.78 2.00 1.84
C VAL A 103 -1.95 0.72 1.95
N GLY A 104 -1.51 0.38 3.17
CA GLY A 104 -0.79 -0.87 3.42
C GLY A 104 -1.62 -2.11 3.12
N LEU A 105 -2.91 -2.11 3.51
CA LEU A 105 -3.83 -3.20 3.21
C LEU A 105 -4.09 -3.32 1.70
N ALA A 106 -4.27 -2.21 0.99
CA ALA A 106 -4.41 -2.21 -0.46
C ALA A 106 -3.18 -2.83 -1.14
N ALA A 107 -1.96 -2.46 -0.71
CA ALA A 107 -0.74 -3.07 -1.24
C ALA A 107 -0.68 -4.59 -1.00
N VAL A 108 -1.09 -5.07 0.18
CA VAL A 108 -1.18 -6.52 0.44
C VAL A 108 -2.20 -7.20 -0.48
N LEU A 109 -3.39 -6.62 -0.65
CA LEU A 109 -4.43 -7.20 -1.49
C LEU A 109 -4.04 -7.22 -2.97
N ILE A 110 -3.40 -6.16 -3.46
CA ILE A 110 -2.92 -6.11 -4.85
C ILE A 110 -1.76 -7.09 -5.04
N GLY A 111 -0.82 -7.20 -4.10
CA GLY A 111 0.26 -8.19 -4.19
C GLY A 111 -0.24 -9.64 -4.16
N VAL A 112 -1.24 -9.94 -3.32
CA VAL A 112 -1.90 -11.26 -3.32
C VAL A 112 -2.60 -11.50 -4.67
N ASN A 113 -3.23 -10.47 -5.25
CA ASN A 113 -3.83 -10.59 -6.57
C ASN A 113 -2.77 -10.85 -7.65
N GLY A 114 -1.63 -10.15 -7.63
CA GLY A 114 -0.50 -10.39 -8.53
C GLY A 114 0.05 -11.82 -8.44
N HIS A 115 0.20 -12.35 -7.22
CA HIS A 115 0.57 -13.76 -7.03
C HIS A 115 -0.46 -14.74 -7.63
N LEU A 116 -1.76 -14.48 -7.45
CA LEU A 116 -2.83 -15.35 -7.96
C LEU A 116 -2.93 -15.32 -9.49
N GLU A 117 -2.69 -14.16 -10.10
CA GLU A 117 -2.62 -14.00 -11.55
C GLU A 117 -1.36 -14.69 -12.11
N GLY A 118 -0.25 -14.61 -11.37
CA GLY A 118 1.08 -15.08 -11.77
C GLY A 118 1.72 -14.12 -12.77
N SER A 119 3.00 -14.31 -13.07
CA SER A 119 3.66 -13.41 -14.00
C SER A 119 3.22 -13.64 -15.44
N HIS A 120 3.23 -12.57 -16.24
CA HIS A 120 3.03 -12.65 -17.69
C HIS A 120 4.35 -12.93 -18.45
N TYR A 121 5.44 -13.17 -17.72
CA TYR A 121 6.77 -13.34 -18.31
C TYR A 121 7.04 -14.81 -18.63
N VAL A 122 7.47 -15.06 -19.87
CA VAL A 122 7.94 -16.39 -20.30
C VAL A 122 9.37 -16.66 -19.81
N ASP A 123 10.13 -15.60 -19.55
CA ASP A 123 11.50 -15.70 -19.04
C ASP A 123 11.50 -15.94 -17.52
N GLY A 124 12.17 -17.02 -17.10
CA GLY A 124 12.20 -17.42 -15.69
C GLY A 124 12.92 -16.43 -14.78
N ALA A 125 13.88 -15.64 -15.29
CA ALA A 125 14.54 -14.63 -14.47
C ALA A 125 13.61 -13.43 -14.23
N LEU A 126 12.84 -13.01 -15.23
CA LEU A 126 11.82 -11.97 -15.07
C LEU A 126 10.68 -12.42 -14.15
N ASN A 127 10.27 -13.70 -14.22
CA ASN A 127 9.31 -14.26 -13.28
C ASN A 127 9.81 -14.19 -11.83
N ASN A 128 11.07 -14.57 -11.59
CA ASN A 128 11.68 -14.50 -10.26
C ASN A 128 11.77 -13.05 -9.73
N ILE A 129 11.97 -12.06 -10.61
CA ILE A 129 11.95 -10.65 -10.24
C ILE A 129 10.53 -10.24 -9.82
N HIS A 130 9.52 -10.56 -10.62
CA HIS A 130 8.11 -10.29 -10.31
C HIS A 130 7.73 -10.88 -8.94
N GLU A 131 8.08 -12.14 -8.68
CA GLU A 131 7.79 -12.78 -7.39
C GLU A 131 8.52 -12.11 -6.21
N GLY A 132 9.74 -11.64 -6.43
CA GLY A 132 10.47 -10.83 -5.46
C GLY A 132 9.78 -9.49 -5.17
N GLU A 133 9.29 -8.80 -6.20
CA GLU A 133 8.56 -7.53 -6.08
C GLU A 133 7.23 -7.71 -5.33
N VAL A 134 6.48 -8.78 -5.63
CA VAL A 134 5.25 -9.16 -4.90
C VAL A 134 5.55 -9.40 -3.42
N ALA A 135 6.57 -10.21 -3.11
CA ALA A 135 6.94 -10.51 -1.73
C ALA A 135 7.36 -9.25 -0.94
N ILE A 136 8.15 -8.36 -1.55
CA ILE A 136 8.58 -7.10 -0.93
C ILE A 136 7.40 -6.14 -0.77
N GLY A 137 6.55 -6.00 -1.78
CA GLY A 137 5.36 -5.14 -1.75
C GLY A 137 4.39 -5.54 -0.64
N ILE A 138 4.09 -6.85 -0.52
CA ILE A 138 3.25 -7.40 0.56
C ILE A 138 3.90 -7.17 1.92
N PHE A 139 5.21 -7.40 2.05
CA PHE A 139 5.90 -7.22 3.32
C PHE A 139 5.82 -5.77 3.82
N ILE A 140 6.17 -4.79 2.98
CA ILE A 140 6.12 -3.38 3.35
C ILE A 140 4.66 -2.96 3.61
N GLY A 141 3.72 -3.42 2.78
CA GLY A 141 2.29 -3.17 2.96
C GLY A 141 1.73 -3.70 4.29
N ALA A 142 2.06 -4.94 4.66
CA ALA A 142 1.61 -5.59 5.89
C ALA A 142 2.23 -4.98 7.16
N VAL A 143 3.52 -4.64 7.11
CA VAL A 143 4.21 -3.89 8.17
C VAL A 143 3.54 -2.52 8.36
N THR A 144 3.24 -1.83 7.26
CA THR A 144 2.58 -0.53 7.28
C THR A 144 1.16 -0.64 7.86
N PHE A 145 0.38 -1.62 7.40
CA PHE A 145 -1.00 -1.83 7.84
C PHE A 145 -1.10 -1.98 9.37
N THR A 146 -0.37 -2.94 9.92
CA THR A 146 -0.41 -3.21 11.37
C THR A 146 0.27 -2.14 12.19
N GLY A 147 1.40 -1.60 11.71
CA GLY A 147 2.07 -0.48 12.36
C GLY A 147 1.18 0.76 12.48
N SER A 148 0.47 1.10 11.40
CA SER A 148 -0.49 2.20 11.35
C SER A 148 -1.67 2.02 12.30
N ILE A 149 -2.19 0.79 12.43
CA ILE A 149 -3.24 0.49 13.41
C ILE A 149 -2.73 0.75 14.83
N VAL A 150 -1.53 0.26 15.18
CA VAL A 150 -0.97 0.47 16.52
C VAL A 150 -0.71 1.97 16.78
N ALA A 151 -0.18 2.70 15.80
CA ALA A 151 0.02 4.15 15.89
C ALA A 151 -1.31 4.89 16.13
N ASN A 152 -2.36 4.55 15.37
CA ASN A 152 -3.70 5.10 15.58
C ASN A 152 -4.25 4.80 16.99
N LEU A 153 -4.10 3.57 17.47
CA LEU A 153 -4.60 3.17 18.78
C LEU A 153 -3.88 3.88 19.94
N LYS A 154 -2.57 4.13 19.80
CA LYS A 154 -1.79 4.89 20.79
C LYS A 154 -2.13 6.37 20.78
N LEU A 155 -2.23 6.98 19.59
CA LEU A 155 -2.58 8.40 19.45
C LEU A 155 -4.01 8.70 19.93
N SER A 156 -4.94 7.75 19.73
CA SER A 156 -6.34 7.85 20.20
C SER A 156 -6.54 7.49 21.67
N GLY A 157 -5.47 7.14 22.40
CA GLY A 157 -5.55 6.74 23.81
C GLY A 157 -6.26 5.39 24.05
N LYS A 158 -6.57 4.63 23.00
CA LYS A 158 -7.19 3.29 23.09
C LYS A 158 -6.18 2.19 23.43
N MET A 159 -4.89 2.48 23.28
CA MET A 159 -3.78 1.64 23.70
C MET A 159 -2.83 2.44 24.60
N LYS A 160 -2.15 1.77 25.53
CA LYS A 160 -1.13 2.41 26.38
C LYS A 160 -0.04 3.03 25.51
N SER A 161 0.33 4.26 25.84
CA SER A 161 1.40 5.00 25.17
C SER A 161 2.80 4.51 25.55
N ASP A 162 2.94 3.72 26.62
CA ASP A 162 4.22 3.17 27.04
C ASP A 162 4.78 2.20 25.99
N PRO A 163 6.10 2.23 25.73
CA PRO A 163 6.76 1.26 24.86
C PRO A 163 6.58 -0.17 25.38
N LEU A 164 6.15 -1.09 24.52
CA LEU A 164 6.18 -2.52 24.83
C LEU A 164 7.64 -3.01 24.88
N MET A 165 8.06 -3.55 26.01
CA MET A 165 9.43 -4.01 26.24
C MET A 165 9.48 -5.53 26.39
N LEU A 166 9.47 -6.25 25.26
CA LEU A 166 9.69 -7.70 25.26
C LEU A 166 11.17 -8.04 25.50
N PRO A 167 11.48 -9.15 26.19
CA PRO A 167 12.85 -9.62 26.34
C PRO A 167 13.45 -9.93 24.96
N GLY A 168 14.59 -9.32 24.64
CA GLY A 168 15.24 -9.52 23.35
C GLY A 168 14.53 -8.88 22.15
N LYS A 169 13.72 -7.83 22.33
CA LYS A 169 12.94 -7.18 21.24
C LYS A 169 13.74 -6.89 19.95
N ASN A 170 15.01 -6.50 20.08
CA ASN A 170 15.86 -6.22 18.91
C ASN A 170 16.19 -7.50 18.14
N LEU A 171 16.42 -8.61 18.85
CA LEU A 171 16.64 -9.91 18.23
C LEU A 171 15.36 -10.43 17.56
N ILE A 172 14.18 -10.19 18.14
CA ILE A 172 12.90 -10.51 17.50
C ILE A 172 12.76 -9.73 16.19
N ASN A 173 13.02 -8.42 16.20
CA ASN A 173 12.91 -7.58 14.99
C ASN A 173 13.90 -8.01 13.89
N VAL A 174 15.18 -8.13 14.23
CA VAL A 174 16.22 -8.54 13.27
C VAL A 174 16.01 -9.97 12.81
N GLY A 175 15.60 -10.86 13.72
CA GLY A 175 15.24 -12.24 13.41
C GLY A 175 14.08 -12.32 12.42
N SER A 176 13.00 -11.56 12.63
CA SER A 176 11.88 -11.50 11.68
C SER A 176 12.30 -10.97 10.31
N LEU A 177 13.21 -9.98 10.24
CA LEU A 177 13.77 -9.53 8.95
C LEU A 177 14.60 -10.62 8.27
N GLY A 178 15.40 -11.36 9.03
CA GLY A 178 16.15 -12.51 8.51
C GLY A 178 15.24 -13.63 8.00
N ILE A 179 14.20 -13.97 8.77
CA ILE A 179 13.20 -14.97 8.37
C ILE A 179 12.46 -14.49 7.11
N PHE A 180 12.10 -13.21 7.02
CA PHE A 180 11.50 -12.64 5.81
C PHE A 180 12.40 -12.86 4.59
N ALA A 181 13.69 -12.53 4.68
CA ALA A 181 14.62 -12.73 3.57
C ALA A 181 14.71 -14.21 3.14
N VAL A 182 14.72 -15.15 4.09
CA VAL A 182 14.70 -16.58 3.79
C VAL A 182 13.38 -16.98 3.13
N LEU A 183 12.24 -16.54 3.67
CA LEU A 183 10.93 -16.86 3.11
C LEU A 183 10.77 -16.31 1.69
N THR A 184 11.32 -15.14 1.38
CA THR A 184 11.32 -14.59 0.02
C THR A 184 12.14 -15.47 -0.95
N VAL A 185 13.33 -15.93 -0.53
CA VAL A 185 14.13 -16.85 -1.37
C VAL A 185 13.39 -18.17 -1.58
N VAL A 186 12.77 -18.71 -0.53
CA VAL A 186 11.97 -19.94 -0.63
C VAL A 186 10.74 -19.72 -1.53
N TYR A 187 10.08 -18.57 -1.42
CA TYR A 187 8.91 -18.21 -2.21
C TYR A 187 9.22 -18.18 -3.71
N ILE A 188 10.38 -17.61 -4.08
CA ILE A 188 10.86 -17.58 -5.46
C ILE A 188 11.31 -18.96 -5.96
N ALA A 189 11.87 -19.80 -5.07
CA ALA A 189 12.42 -21.11 -5.44
C ALA A 189 11.37 -22.23 -5.53
N VAL A 190 10.21 -22.07 -4.90
CA VAL A 190 9.11 -23.04 -4.95
C VAL A 190 8.38 -22.92 -6.28
N GLU A 191 7.86 -24.05 -6.78
CA GLU A 191 7.12 -24.12 -8.03
C GLU A 191 5.93 -23.14 -8.05
N GLU A 192 5.81 -22.39 -9.14
CA GLU A 192 4.79 -21.36 -9.34
C GLU A 192 3.38 -21.97 -9.26
N LYS A 193 2.45 -21.24 -8.64
CA LYS A 193 1.03 -21.63 -8.47
C LYS A 193 0.85 -22.95 -7.70
N SER A 194 1.89 -23.45 -7.04
CA SER A 194 1.79 -24.62 -6.18
C SER A 194 1.17 -24.25 -4.82
N ALA A 195 0.53 -25.23 -4.18
CA ALA A 195 0.04 -25.06 -2.81
C ALA A 195 1.16 -24.68 -1.83
N GLY A 196 2.40 -25.10 -2.11
CA GLY A 196 3.58 -24.74 -1.32
C GLY A 196 3.87 -23.24 -1.39
N GLN A 197 3.82 -22.65 -2.58
CA GLN A 197 4.07 -21.23 -2.79
C GLN A 197 3.05 -20.36 -2.03
N ASN A 198 1.77 -20.74 -2.12
CA ASN A 198 0.68 -20.07 -1.39
C ASN A 198 0.92 -20.08 0.13
N VAL A 199 1.37 -21.21 0.68
CA VAL A 199 1.68 -21.33 2.11
C VAL A 199 2.83 -20.41 2.49
N VAL A 200 3.89 -20.35 1.68
CA VAL A 200 5.04 -19.46 1.95
C VAL A 200 4.61 -18.00 1.92
N LEU A 201 3.78 -17.59 0.97
CA LEU A 201 3.23 -16.23 0.91
C LEU A 201 2.42 -15.86 2.15
N VAL A 202 1.56 -16.78 2.62
CA VAL A 202 0.78 -16.59 3.84
C VAL A 202 1.70 -16.46 5.06
N LEU A 203 2.70 -17.33 5.19
CA LEU A 203 3.67 -17.27 6.29
C LEU A 203 4.44 -15.94 6.29
N LEU A 204 4.88 -15.49 5.13
CA LEU A 204 5.57 -14.22 4.94
C LEU A 204 4.67 -13.04 5.33
N THR A 205 3.41 -13.06 4.89
CA THR A 205 2.42 -12.03 5.23
C THR A 205 2.15 -11.98 6.73
N VAL A 206 1.92 -13.13 7.37
CA VAL A 206 1.69 -13.23 8.82
C VAL A 206 2.90 -12.72 9.61
N LEU A 207 4.12 -13.07 9.18
CA LEU A 207 5.35 -12.57 9.78
C LEU A 207 5.43 -11.04 9.68
N ALA A 208 5.12 -10.48 8.51
CA ALA A 208 5.14 -9.04 8.26
C ALA A 208 4.09 -8.29 9.11
N LEU A 209 2.88 -8.83 9.22
CA LEU A 209 1.83 -8.31 10.11
C LEU A 209 2.28 -8.32 11.58
N GLY A 210 2.90 -9.42 12.03
CA GLY A 210 3.45 -9.53 13.37
C GLY A 210 4.59 -8.53 13.63
N LEU A 211 5.48 -8.36 12.64
CA LEU A 211 6.60 -7.44 12.73
C LEU A 211 6.12 -5.97 12.79
N GLY A 212 5.18 -5.56 11.94
CA GLY A 212 4.64 -4.20 11.95
C GLY A 212 3.97 -3.85 13.28
N TRP A 213 3.19 -4.79 13.83
CA TRP A 213 2.64 -4.66 15.18
C TRP A 213 3.75 -4.50 16.22
N HIS A 214 4.74 -5.40 16.26
CA HIS A 214 5.77 -5.41 17.30
C HIS A 214 6.69 -4.18 17.23
N LEU A 215 7.07 -3.74 16.03
CA LEU A 215 7.91 -2.56 15.82
C LEU A 215 7.26 -1.32 16.40
N VAL A 216 6.00 -1.04 16.05
CA VAL A 216 5.30 0.18 16.51
C VAL A 216 4.83 0.05 17.96
N ALA A 217 4.46 -1.15 18.41
CA ALA A 217 4.14 -1.40 19.81
C ALA A 217 5.34 -1.10 20.73
N SER A 218 6.57 -1.30 20.25
CA SER A 218 7.81 -1.06 20.98
C SER A 218 8.28 0.40 21.03
N ILE A 219 7.51 1.34 20.45
CA ILE A 219 7.82 2.79 20.41
C ILE A 219 6.88 3.56 21.32
N GLY A 220 7.38 4.59 22.01
CA GLY A 220 6.57 5.41 22.92
C GLY A 220 5.58 6.34 22.20
N GLY A 221 4.48 6.69 22.87
CA GLY A 221 3.45 7.59 22.34
C GLY A 221 4.00 8.96 21.92
N GLY A 222 4.99 9.49 22.65
CA GLY A 222 5.63 10.77 22.33
C GLY A 222 6.36 10.80 20.98
N ASP A 223 6.86 9.65 20.54
CA ASP A 223 7.60 9.52 19.27
C ASP A 223 6.68 9.11 18.10
N MET A 224 5.38 8.95 18.33
CA MET A 224 4.42 8.50 17.31
C MET A 224 4.37 9.40 16.06
N PRO A 225 4.53 10.74 16.11
CA PRO A 225 4.59 11.56 14.90
C PRO A 225 5.71 11.13 13.94
N VAL A 226 6.87 10.72 14.47
CA VAL A 226 7.98 10.20 13.65
C VAL A 226 7.61 8.85 13.04
N VAL A 227 6.95 7.99 13.81
CA VAL A 227 6.47 6.68 13.32
C VAL A 227 5.47 6.87 12.18
N VAL A 228 4.50 7.78 12.32
CA VAL A 228 3.51 8.05 11.26
C VAL A 228 4.19 8.57 9.99
N SER A 229 5.20 9.42 10.11
CA SER A 229 5.99 9.89 8.96
C SER A 229 6.78 8.75 8.29
N MET A 230 7.37 7.86 9.07
CA MET A 230 8.09 6.69 8.59
C MET A 230 7.15 5.69 7.88
N LEU A 231 5.98 5.40 8.46
CA LEU A 231 4.94 4.56 7.85
C LEU A 231 4.37 5.18 6.57
N ASN A 232 4.28 6.52 6.50
CA ASN A 232 3.95 7.23 5.25
C ASN A 232 4.99 6.95 4.16
N SER A 233 6.29 7.02 4.48
CA SER A 233 7.33 6.62 3.53
C SER A 233 7.20 5.16 3.10
N TYR A 234 6.94 4.24 4.04
CA TYR A 234 6.76 2.83 3.73
C TYR A 234 5.58 2.58 2.80
N SER A 235 4.45 3.27 3.00
CA SER A 235 3.31 3.17 2.10
C SER A 235 3.66 3.59 0.66
N GLY A 236 4.52 4.60 0.49
CA GLY A 236 5.05 5.01 -0.82
C GLY A 236 5.93 3.93 -1.47
N TRP A 237 6.82 3.29 -0.70
CA TRP A 237 7.63 2.16 -1.19
C TRP A 237 6.79 0.93 -1.52
N ALA A 238 5.76 0.64 -0.72
CA ALA A 238 4.82 -0.45 -1.00
C ALA A 238 4.05 -0.20 -2.30
N ALA A 239 3.54 1.03 -2.50
CA ALA A 239 2.85 1.40 -3.73
C ALA A 239 3.78 1.32 -4.96
N ALA A 240 5.05 1.73 -4.84
CA ALA A 240 6.02 1.60 -5.91
C ALA A 240 6.36 0.12 -6.22
N GLY A 241 6.62 -0.69 -5.19
CA GLY A 241 6.92 -2.12 -5.36
C GLY A 241 5.78 -2.88 -6.03
N ILE A 242 4.55 -2.64 -5.59
CA ILE A 242 3.36 -3.20 -6.24
C ILE A 242 3.19 -2.65 -7.65
N GLY A 243 3.46 -1.36 -7.88
CA GLY A 243 3.38 -0.74 -9.20
C GLY A 243 4.36 -1.32 -10.22
N PHE A 244 5.51 -1.84 -9.80
CA PHE A 244 6.43 -2.57 -10.69
C PHE A 244 5.97 -3.98 -11.02
N SER A 245 5.22 -4.61 -10.11
CA SER A 245 4.72 -5.97 -10.31
C SER A 245 3.52 -6.08 -11.25
N LEU A 246 2.86 -4.96 -11.58
CA LEU A 246 1.69 -4.88 -12.48
C LEU A 246 2.12 -4.60 -13.93
#